data_AF-A0A2R3JWF7-F1
#
_entry.id   AF-A0A2R3JWF7-F1
#
_cell.length_a   1.000
_cell.length_b   1.000
_cell.length_c   1.000
_cell.angle_alpha   90.00
_cell.angle_beta   90.00
_cell.angle_gamma   90.00
#
_symmetry.space_group_name_H-M   'P 1'
#
loop_
_entity.id
_entity.type
_entity.pdbx_description
1 polymer ?
#
loop_
_entity_poly.entity_id
_entity_poly.type
_entity_poly.pdbx_seq_one_letter_code
_entity_poly.pdbx_strand_id
1 'polypeptide(L)' 'MAITINLIIGTSVILALLCWGLAVYYFRATQKLIPLIWLIAGLASAGLAGFFIWAAIPLWTSI' A
#
# COMPACT_ATOMS: atom_id res chain seq x y z
N MET A 1 3.40 -21.02 0.62
CA MET A 1 2.86 -20.12 1.66
C MET A 1 3.70 -18.85 1.79
N ALA A 2 4.99 -18.93 2.12
CA ALA A 2 5.86 -17.75 2.26
C ALA A 2 5.96 -16.88 0.98
N ILE A 3 6.06 -17.48 -0.22
CA ILE A 3 6.11 -16.74 -1.50
C ILE A 3 4.82 -15.96 -1.75
N THR A 4 3.66 -16.55 -1.48
CA THR A 4 2.35 -15.91 -1.67
C THR A 4 2.20 -14.66 -0.81
N ILE A 5 2.67 -14.72 0.45
CA ILE A 5 2.65 -13.59 1.38
C ILE A 5 3.59 -12.47 0.92
N ASN A 6 4.81 -12.83 0.48
CA ASN A 6 5.74 -11.87 -0.12
C ASN A 6 5.15 -11.18 -1.36
N LEU A 7 4.43 -11.94 -2.19
CA LEU A 7 3.76 -11.40 -3.38
C LEU A 7 2.68 -10.38 -3.00
N ILE A 8 1.85 -10.68 -2.01
CA ILE A 8 0.78 -9.79 -1.51
C ILE A 8 1.38 -8.51 -0.94
N ILE A 9 2.41 -8.61 -0.10
CA ILE A 9 3.10 -7.44 0.45
C ILE A 9 3.64 -6.56 -0.70
N GLY A 10 4.31 -7.17 -1.67
CA GLY A 10 4.86 -6.47 -2.83
C GLY A 10 3.79 -5.74 -3.64
N THR A 11 2.69 -6.40 -4.01
CA THR A 11 1.60 -5.75 -4.74
C THR A 11 0.92 -4.65 -3.93
N SER A 12 0.71 -4.83 -2.62
CA SER A 12 0.13 -3.79 -1.76
C SER A 12 1.02 -2.54 -1.67
N VAL A 13 2.35 -2.71 -1.62
CA VAL A 13 3.31 -1.59 -1.62
C VAL A 13 3.30 -0.85 -2.96
N ILE A 14 3.30 -1.58 -4.08
CA ILE A 14 3.22 -0.99 -5.42
C ILE A 14 1.90 -0.22 -5.58
N LEU A 15 0.79 -0.79 -5.09
CA LEU A 15 -0.51 -0.13 -5.12
C LEU A 15 -0.49 1.16 -4.30
N ALA A 16 0.09 1.15 -3.10
CA ALA A 16 0.22 2.33 -2.25
C ALA A 16 1.05 3.44 -2.92
N LEU A 17 2.14 3.10 -3.59
CA LEU A 17 2.99 4.05 -4.33
C LEU A 17 2.25 4.68 -5.52
N LEU A 18 1.56 3.86 -6.33
CA LEU A 18 0.70 4.35 -7.40
C LEU A 18 -0.39 5.26 -6.85
N CYS A 19 -0.96 4.89 -5.70
CA CYS A 19 -2.00 5.65 -5.04
C CYS A 19 -1.54 7.04 -4.60
N TRP A 20 -0.33 7.10 -4.05
CA TRP A 20 0.32 8.35 -3.69
C TRP A 20 0.66 9.21 -4.91
N GLY A 21 1.20 8.60 -5.98
CA GLY A 21 1.54 9.31 -7.21
C GLY A 21 0.32 9.94 -7.87
N LEU A 22 -0.80 9.21 -7.92
CA LEU A 22 -2.08 9.71 -8.42
C LEU A 22 -2.66 10.79 -7.51
N ALA A 23 -2.57 10.64 -6.18
CA ALA A 23 -2.98 11.69 -5.24
C ALA A 23 -2.23 13.01 -5.49
N VAL A 24 -0.91 12.96 -5.68
CA VAL A 24 -0.08 14.16 -5.97
C VAL A 24 -0.43 14.75 -7.33
N TYR A 25 -0.65 13.93 -8.34
CA TYR A 25 -1.06 14.37 -9.68
C TYR A 25 -2.43 15.08 -9.65
N TYR A 26 -3.42 14.48 -8.97
CA TYR A 26 -4.74 15.08 -8.79
C TYR A 26 -4.76 16.27 -7.84
N PHE A 27 -3.80 16.40 -6.92
CA PHE A 27 -3.64 17.61 -6.08
C PHE A 27 -3.32 18.86 -6.91
N ARG A 28 -2.67 18.69 -8.06
CA ARG A 28 -2.42 19.77 -9.03
C ARG A 28 -3.66 20.11 -9.88
N ALA A 29 -4.59 19.17 -10.03
CA ALA A 29 -5.86 19.43 -10.69
C ALA A 29 -6.83 20.06 -9.69
N THR A 30 -7.65 21.01 -10.12
CA THR A 30 -8.57 21.82 -9.29
C THR A 30 -9.65 21.02 -8.52
N GLN A 31 -9.63 19.69 -8.63
CA GLN A 31 -10.57 18.75 -8.01
C GLN A 31 -10.05 18.31 -6.63
N LYS A 32 -10.38 19.04 -5.57
CA LYS A 32 -9.83 18.85 -4.21
C LYS A 32 -10.27 17.56 -3.48
N LEU A 33 -11.37 16.91 -3.90
CA LEU A 33 -11.91 15.73 -3.21
C LEU A 33 -11.28 14.40 -3.66
N ILE A 34 -11.00 14.26 -4.96
CA ILE A 34 -10.36 13.07 -5.55
C ILE A 34 -8.98 12.76 -4.95
N PRO A 35 -8.05 13.72 -4.77
CA PRO A 35 -6.75 13.41 -4.23
C PRO A 35 -6.83 12.99 -2.76
N LEU A 36 -7.83 13.47 -2.02
CA LEU A 36 -8.03 13.11 -0.61
C LEU A 36 -8.46 11.64 -0.48
N ILE A 37 -9.33 11.17 -1.37
CA ILE A 37 -9.74 9.74 -1.44
C ILE A 37 -8.54 8.86 -1.83
N TRP A 38 -7.74 9.28 -2.81
CA TRP A 38 -6.53 8.58 -3.21
C TRP A 38 -5.46 8.56 -2.10
N LEU A 39 -5.34 9.63 -1.31
CA LEU A 39 -4.42 9.68 -0.17
C LEU A 39 -4.84 8.70 0.93
N ILE A 40 -6.14 8.66 1.28
CA ILE A 40 -6.68 7.71 2.26
C ILE A 40 -6.52 6.27 1.77
N ALA A 41 -6.81 6.00 0.49
CA ALA A 41 -6.64 4.67 -0.10
C ALA A 41 -5.17 4.22 -0.11
N GLY A 42 -4.23 5.14 -0.40
CA GLY A 42 -2.79 4.88 -0.31
C GLY A 42 -2.34 4.59 1.12
N LEU A 43 -2.83 5.35 2.09
CA LEU A 43 -2.52 5.17 3.51
C LEU A 43 -3.07 3.83 4.05
N ALA A 44 -4.29 3.46 3.67
CA ALA A 44 -4.88 2.16 4.02
C ALA A 44 -4.09 1.00 3.40
N SER A 45 -3.65 1.15 2.15
CA SER A 45 -2.82 0.15 1.45
C SER A 45 -1.44 -0.01 2.09
N ALA A 46 -0.81 1.09 2.51
CA ALA A 46 0.45 1.07 3.24
C ALA A 46 0.31 0.42 4.63
N GLY A 47 -0.80 0.70 5.33
CA GLY A 47 -1.13 0.06 6.61
C GLY A 47 -1.34 -1.45 6.46
N LEU A 48 -2.05 -1.88 5.41
CA LEU A 48 -2.21 -3.30 5.06
C LEU A 48 -0.86 -3.96 4.77
N ALA A 49 -0.01 -3.33 3.95
CA ALA A 49 1.33 -3.84 3.67
C ALA A 49 2.16 -3.99 4.97
N GLY A 50 2.14 -2.98 5.84
CA GLY A 50 2.81 -3.02 7.15
C GLY A 50 2.29 -4.14 8.06
N PHE A 51 0.97 -4.32 8.12
CA PHE A 51 0.35 -5.42 8.88
C PHE A 51 0.77 -6.79 8.34
N PHE A 52 0.76 -6.97 7.02
CA PHE A 52 1.19 -8.22 6.41
C PHE A 52 2.69 -8.48 6.60
N ILE A 53 3.55 -7.45 6.55
CA ILE A 53 4.97 -7.57 6.89
C ILE A 53 5.12 -8.06 8.32
N TRP A 54 4.45 -7.40 9.27
CA TRP A 54 4.54 -7.78 10.69
C TRP A 54 4.04 -9.21 10.94
N ALA A 55 2.91 -9.59 10.36
CA ALA A 55 2.36 -10.93 10.45
C ALA A 55 3.23 -11.99 9.74
N ALA A 56 4.02 -11.59 8.74
CA ALA A 56 4.92 -12.48 8.01
C ALA A 56 6.26 -12.71 8.72
N ILE A 57 6.68 -11.85 9.65
CA ILE A 57 7.91 -12.02 10.44
C ILE A 57 8.03 -13.43 11.04
N PRO A 58 7.05 -13.94 11.82
CA PRO A 58 7.14 -15.28 12.42
C PRO A 58 7.19 -16.41 11.37
N LEU A 59 6.62 -16.20 10.18
CA LEU A 59 6.70 -17.14 9.05
C LEU A 59 8.06 -17.13 8.35
N TRP A 60 8.78 -16.01 8.38
CA TRP A 60 10.13 -15.90 7.80
C TRP A 60 11.20 -16.40 8.77
N THR A 61 11.00 -16.24 10.07
CA THR A 61 11.94 -16.69 11.10
C THR A 61 11.83 -18.17 11.45
N SER A 62 10.80 -18.86 10.93
CA SER A 62 10.56 -20.30 11.15
C SER A 62 10.98 -21.18 9.96
N ILE A 63 11.61 -20.58 8.95
CA ILE A 63 12.34 -21.25 7.84
C ILE A 63 13.82 -21.35 8.23
#